data_AF-A0A8J7XHU7-F1
#
_entry.id   AF-A0A8J7XHU7-F1
#
_cell.length_a   1.000
_cell.length_b   1.000
_cell.length_c   1.000
_cell.angle_alpha   90.00
_cell.angle_beta   90.00
_cell.angle_gamma   90.00
#
_symmetry.space_group_name_H-M   'P 1'
#
loop_
_entity.id
_entity.type
_entity.pdbx_description
1 polymer ?
#
loop_
_entity_poly.entity_id
_entity_poly.type
_entity_poly.pdbx_seq_one_letter_code
_entity_poly.pdbx_strand_id
1 'polypeptide(L)' 'MYLEQALGHAMLDAAFQEELFGDPERVGRELGLADEDIALLKTMDMNEFAEFREKLNVNMSKLPIVPIFCAAY' A
#
# COMPACT_ATOMS: atom_id res chain seq x y z
N MET A 1 -10.18 -9.53 1.93
CA MET A 1 -9.70 -8.12 1.91
C MET A 1 -9.76 -7.64 0.47
N TYR A 2 -9.86 -6.34 0.19
CA TYR A 2 -9.78 -5.84 -1.20
C TYR A 2 -8.34 -5.50 -1.57
N LEU A 3 -7.99 -5.64 -2.85
CA LEU A 3 -6.65 -5.32 -3.36
C LEU A 3 -6.25 -3.88 -3.03
N GLU A 4 -7.16 -2.92 -3.14
CA GLU A 4 -6.91 -1.51 -2.84
C GLU A 4 -6.54 -1.28 -1.38
N GLN A 5 -7.08 -2.09 -0.47
CA GLN A 5 -6.71 -2.03 0.96
C GLN A 5 -5.30 -2.59 1.18
N ALA A 6 -4.92 -3.65 0.45
CA ALA A 6 -3.57 -4.20 0.52
C ALA A 6 -2.55 -3.21 -0.05
N LEU A 7 -2.84 -2.61 -1.20
CA LEU A 7 -2.00 -1.56 -1.79
C LEU A 7 -1.92 -0.33 -0.88
N GLY A 8 -3.04 0.13 -0.32
CA GLY A 8 -3.06 1.25 0.62
C GLY A 8 -2.22 0.98 1.88
N HIS A 9 -2.23 -0.25 2.40
CA HIS A 9 -1.35 -0.65 3.50
C HIS A 9 0.13 -0.61 3.06
N ALA A 10 0.47 -1.19 1.91
CA ALA A 10 1.83 -1.16 1.36
C ALA A 10 2.35 0.26 1.11
N MET A 11 1.47 1.23 0.86
CA MET A 11 1.86 2.64 0.75
C MET A 11 2.24 3.28 2.09
N LEU A 12 1.73 2.77 3.20
CA LEU A 12 1.96 3.32 4.55
C LEU A 12 3.01 2.54 5.33
N ASP A 13 3.25 1.27 4.99
CA ASP A 13 4.20 0.39 5.64
C ASP A 13 5.22 -0.16 4.63
N ALA A 14 6.46 0.29 4.77
CA ALA A 14 7.59 -0.13 3.93
C ALA A 14 7.92 -1.62 4.06
N ALA A 15 7.83 -2.17 5.27
CA ALA A 15 8.14 -3.57 5.51
C ALA A 15 7.07 -4.47 4.87
N PHE A 16 5.80 -4.08 5.04
CA PHE A 16 4.71 -4.80 4.38
C PHE A 16 4.76 -4.68 2.86
N GLN A 17 5.20 -3.54 2.31
CA GLN A 17 5.43 -3.41 0.87
C GLN A 17 6.49 -4.41 0.37
N GLU A 18 7.65 -4.46 1.01
CA GLU A 18 8.71 -5.41 0.65
C GLU A 18 8.23 -6.85 0.74
N GLU A 19 7.43 -7.17 1.76
CA GLU A 19 6.84 -8.50 1.93
C GLU A 19 5.83 -8.83 0.82
N LEU A 20 4.89 -7.92 0.54
CA LEU A 20 3.83 -8.09 -0.45
C LEU A 20 4.37 -8.24 -1.86
N PHE A 21 5.36 -7.44 -2.26
CA PHE A 21 5.95 -7.52 -3.60
C PHE A 21 7.07 -8.57 -3.69
N GLY A 22 7.68 -8.96 -2.56
CA GLY A 22 8.66 -10.03 -2.49
C GLY A 22 8.06 -11.43 -2.63
N ASP A 23 6.87 -11.65 -2.06
CA ASP A 23 6.09 -12.88 -2.24
C ASP A 23 4.57 -12.60 -2.32
N PRO A 24 4.09 -12.09 -3.48
CA PRO A 24 2.68 -11.71 -3.66
C PRO A 24 1.71 -12.87 -3.47
N GLU A 25 2.16 -14.10 -3.72
CA GLU A 25 1.30 -15.27 -3.67
C GLU A 25 1.08 -15.75 -2.25
N ARG A 26 2.13 -15.82 -1.42
CA ARG A 26 1.96 -16.11 0.00
C ARG A 26 1.16 -15.02 0.69
N VAL A 27 1.59 -13.77 0.57
CA VAL A 27 0.98 -12.64 1.28
C VAL A 27 -0.45 -12.39 0.80
N GLY A 28 -0.69 -12.44 -0.52
CA GLY A 28 -2.03 -12.28 -1.07
C GLY A 28 -3.02 -13.35 -0.57
N ARG A 29 -2.58 -14.61 -0.43
CA ARG A 29 -3.41 -15.68 0.14
C ARG A 29 -3.67 -15.50 1.63
N GLU A 30 -2.67 -15.07 2.40
CA GLU A 30 -2.81 -14.75 3.83
C GLU A 30 -3.83 -13.62 4.07
N LEU A 31 -3.90 -12.65 3.16
CA LEU A 31 -4.87 -11.54 3.17
C LEU A 31 -6.26 -11.94 2.61
N GLY A 32 -6.38 -13.14 2.05
CA GLY A 32 -7.59 -13.63 1.39
C GLY A 32 -7.95 -12.81 0.15
N LEU A 33 -6.96 -12.43 -0.66
CA LEU A 33 -7.15 -11.85 -1.99
C LEU A 33 -7.60 -12.94 -2.98
N ALA A 34 -8.33 -12.53 -4.02
CA ALA A 34 -8.66 -13.42 -5.11
C ALA A 34 -7.43 -13.74 -5.97
N ASP A 35 -7.43 -14.89 -6.66
CA ASP A 35 -6.31 -15.27 -7.53
C ASP A 35 -6.05 -14.25 -8.65
N GLU A 36 -7.10 -13.56 -9.12
CA GLU A 36 -7.02 -12.48 -10.10
C GLU A 36 -6.26 -11.26 -9.56
N ASP A 37 -6.49 -10.90 -8.29
CA ASP A 37 -5.80 -9.80 -7.62
C ASP A 37 -4.33 -10.13 -7.35
N ILE A 38 -4.05 -11.39 -6.97
CA ILE A 38 -2.69 -11.90 -6.79
C ILE A 38 -1.94 -11.88 -8.13
N ALA A 39 -2.61 -12.28 -9.22
CA ALA A 39 -2.03 -12.20 -10.56
C ALA A 39 -1.73 -10.75 -10.94
N LEU A 40 -2.62 -9.81 -10.63
CA LEU A 40 -2.39 -8.40 -10.86
C LEU A 40 -1.19 -7.87 -10.07
N LEU A 41 -1.05 -8.21 -8.79
CA LEU A 41 0.11 -7.83 -7.96
C LEU A 41 1.43 -8.26 -8.58
N LYS A 42 1.50 -9.47 -9.16
CA LYS A 42 2.70 -9.98 -9.84
C LYS A 42 3.08 -9.20 -11.11
N THR A 43 2.14 -8.48 -11.71
CA THR A 43 2.39 -7.66 -12.90
C THR A 43 2.87 -6.24 -12.59
N MET A 44 2.75 -5.82 -11.33
CA MET A 44 3.12 -4.47 -10.91
C MET A 44 4.64 -4.36 -10.72
N ASP A 45 5.24 -3.27 -11.18
CA ASP A 45 6.64 -2.97 -10.95
C ASP A 45 6.83 -2.39 -9.53
N MET A 46 7.58 -3.13 -8.70
CA MET A 46 7.90 -2.73 -7.33
C MET A 46 8.63 -1.38 -7.26
N ASN A 47 9.48 -1.07 -8.24
CA ASN A 47 10.25 0.18 -8.27
C ASN A 47 9.32 1.36 -8.55
N GLU A 48 8.41 1.22 -9.52
CA GLU A 48 7.42 2.26 -9.82
C GLU A 48 6.50 2.50 -8.62
N PHE A 49 6.08 1.43 -7.93
CA PHE A 49 5.26 1.54 -6.73
C PHE A 49 6.00 2.23 -5.58
N ALA A 50 7.26 1.86 -5.34
CA ALA A 50 8.11 2.49 -4.33
C ALA A 50 8.34 3.98 -4.62
N GLU A 51 8.63 4.34 -5.88
CA GLU A 51 8.77 5.73 -6.31
C GLU A 51 7.49 6.54 -6.09
N PHE A 52 6.34 5.96 -6.42
CA PHE A 52 5.05 6.59 -6.21
C PHE A 52 4.79 6.85 -4.72
N ARG A 53 5.10 5.88 -3.87
CA ARG A 53 5.03 6.03 -2.41
C ARG A 53 5.93 7.15 -1.91
N GLU A 54 7.19 7.20 -2.34
CA GLU A 54 8.13 8.26 -1.94
C GLU A 54 7.62 9.65 -2.36
N LYS A 55 7.11 9.79 -3.59
CA LYS A 55 6.49 11.04 -4.08
C LYS A 55 5.29 11.43 -3.21
N LEU A 56 4.45 10.47 -2.83
CA LEU A 56 3.32 10.71 -1.92
C LEU A 56 3.77 11.10 -0.51
N ASN A 57 4.77 10.44 0.05
CA ASN A 57 5.30 10.75 1.37
C ASN A 57 5.91 12.17 1.42
N VAL A 58 6.66 12.55 0.38
CA VAL A 58 7.17 13.92 0.20
C VAL A 58 6.04 14.94 0.07
N ASN A 59 4.94 14.61 -0.61
CA ASN A 59 3.80 15.50 -0.73
C ASN A 59 2.98 15.59 0.57
N MET A 60 2.80 14.48 1.28
CA MET A 60 2.11 14.40 2.57
C MET A 60 2.85 15.18 3.66
N SER A 61 4.19 15.09 3.70
CA SER A 61 5.02 15.87 4.62
C SER A 61 5.01 17.38 4.32
N LYS A 62 4.66 17.77 3.09
CA LYS A 62 4.46 19.17 2.69
C LYS A 62 3.04 19.67 2.93
N LEU A 63 2.07 18.79 3.15
CA LEU A 63 0.75 19.21 3.58
C LEU A 63 0.87 19.72 5.02
N PRO A 64 0.36 20.93 5.33
CA PRO A 64 0.26 21.36 6.71
C PRO A 64 -0.54 20.29 7.44
N ILE A 65 -0.02 19.81 8.58
CA ILE A 65 -0.71 18.90 9.48
C ILE A 65 -2.07 19.54 9.76
N VAL A 66 -3.13 19.11 9.07
CA VAL A 66 -4.49 19.50 9.42
C VAL A 66 -4.88 18.50 10.51
N PRO A 67 -5.02 18.92 11.78
CA PRO A 67 -5.54 18.04 12.81
C PRO A 67 -7.05 17.90 12.56
N ILE A 68 -7.45 17.06 11.59
CA ILE A 68 -8.86 16.67 11.43
C ILE A 68 -9.13 15.46 12.32
N PHE A 69 -8.91 15.59 13.63
CA PHE A 69 -9.48 14.71 14.65
C PHE A 69 -9.57 15.46 15.98
N CYS A 70 -10.35 16.54 16.02
CA CYS A 70 -10.88 17.13 17.26
C CYS A 70 -12.06 18.07 16.94
N ALA A 71 -13.20 17.51 16.53
CA ALA A 71 -14.49 18.19 16.62
C ALA A 71 -15.61 17.14 16.72
N ALA A 72 -15.58 16.36 17.79
CA ALA A 72 -16.76 15.73 18.34
C ALA A 72 -16.99 16.35 19.71
N TYR A 73 -17.81 17.40 19.75
CA TYR A 73 -18.56 17.86 20.92
C TYR A 73 -19.82 18.56 20.45
#